data_AF-K1QUC8-F1
#
_entry.id   AF-K1QUC8-F1
#
_cell.length_a   1.000
_cell.length_b   1.000
_cell.length_c   1.000
_cell.angle_alpha   90.00
_cell.angle_beta   90.00
_cell.angle_gamma   90.00
#
_symmetry.space_group_name_H-M   'P 1'
#
loop_
_entity.id
_entity.type
_entity.pdbx_description
1 polymer ?
#
loop_
_entity_poly.entity_id
_entity_poly.type
_entity_poly.pdbx_seq_one_letter_code
_entity_poly.pdbx_strand_id
1 'polypeptide(L)'
;MNGEVEEVIKTTDSRHMNHIISHHGQIIVMCTFKFAMLPIVSGKISSKAISRVHFKNYFSASASVDNLGNVIMASGAKIIVIDASLERMFKICTDMQECYCHSC
;
A
#
# COMPACT_ATOMS: atom_id res chain seq x y z
N MET A 1 8.43 -1.36 -28.89
CA MET A 1 9.03 -0.90 -27.62
C MET A 1 10.17 -1.85 -27.31
N ASN A 2 11.42 -1.41 -27.26
CA ASN A 2 12.62 -2.28 -27.11
C ASN A 2 12.92 -2.67 -25.66
N GLY A 3 11.96 -2.51 -24.74
CA GLY A 3 12.16 -2.81 -23.32
C GLY A 3 13.19 -1.90 -22.65
N GLU A 4 13.47 -0.72 -23.20
CA GLU A 4 14.36 0.25 -22.57
C GLU A 4 13.81 0.66 -21.21
N VAL A 5 14.64 0.50 -20.18
CA VAL A 5 14.32 0.88 -18.80
C VAL A 5 14.75 2.32 -18.61
N GLU A 6 13.78 3.19 -18.33
CA GLU A 6 14.02 4.59 -17.99
C GLU A 6 14.00 4.76 -16.48
N GLU A 7 15.06 5.37 -15.91
CA GLU A 7 15.07 5.76 -14.51
C GLU A 7 14.23 7.04 -14.36
N VAL A 8 13.00 6.88 -13.86
CA VAL A 8 12.05 8.00 -13.74
C VAL A 8 12.27 8.80 -12.45
N ILE A 9 12.75 8.15 -11.37
CA ILE A 9 12.92 8.74 -10.04
C ILE A 9 14.16 8.18 -9.35
N LYS A 10 14.98 9.07 -8.79
CA LYS A 10 16.02 8.75 -7.82
C LYS A 10 15.70 9.42 -6.50
N THR A 11 15.41 8.62 -5.46
CA THR A 11 15.05 9.15 -4.14
C THR A 11 16.19 8.97 -3.13
N THR A 12 16.46 10.02 -2.34
CA THR A 12 17.29 9.99 -1.13
C THR A 12 16.45 9.98 0.15
N ASP A 13 15.12 9.94 -0.01
CA ASP A 13 14.17 10.08 1.09
C ASP A 13 14.12 8.78 1.90
N SER A 14 14.54 8.86 3.17
CA SER A 14 14.62 7.71 4.10
C SER A 14 13.26 7.34 4.71
N ARG A 15 12.17 8.02 4.31
CA ARG A 15 10.81 7.62 4.66
C ARG A 15 10.65 6.15 4.30
N HIS A 16 10.35 5.32 5.29
CA HIS A 16 10.30 3.86 5.15
C HIS A 16 9.24 3.43 4.11
N MET A 17 9.66 3.38 2.85
CA MET A 17 8.88 2.95 1.70
C MET A 17 8.77 1.43 1.76
N ASN A 18 7.56 0.92 1.57
CA ASN A 18 7.31 -0.51 1.53
C ASN A 18 7.05 -0.98 0.11
N HIS A 19 6.08 -0.33 -0.55
CA HIS A 19 5.58 -0.75 -1.86
C HIS A 19 5.48 0.44 -2.81
N ILE A 20 5.61 0.16 -4.10
CA ILE A 20 5.26 1.08 -5.18
C ILE A 20 4.13 0.42 -5.97
N ILE A 21 3.04 1.15 -6.18
CA ILE A 21 1.89 0.68 -6.95
C ILE A 21 1.55 1.68 -8.06
N SER A 22 0.87 1.20 -9.09
CA SER A 22 0.20 2.05 -10.08
C SER A 22 -1.30 2.05 -9.80
N HIS A 23 -1.88 3.23 -9.61
CA HIS A 23 -3.29 3.42 -9.28
C HIS A 23 -3.85 4.57 -10.14
N HIS A 24 -4.85 4.29 -10.98
CA HIS A 24 -5.40 5.25 -11.94
C HIS A 24 -4.35 6.03 -12.77
N GLY A 25 -3.29 5.35 -13.19
CA GLY A 25 -2.20 5.95 -13.99
C GLY A 25 -1.19 6.78 -13.18
N GLN A 26 -1.37 6.88 -11.86
CA GLN A 26 -0.45 7.55 -10.95
C GLN A 26 0.39 6.51 -10.22
N ILE A 27 1.72 6.70 -10.22
CA ILE A 27 2.63 5.91 -9.39
C ILE A 27 2.57 6.44 -7.95
N ILE A 28 2.41 5.53 -7.00
CA ILE A 28 2.24 5.85 -5.58
C ILE A 28 3.21 5.03 -4.73
N VAL A 29 3.88 5.70 -3.81
CA VAL A 29 4.67 5.08 -2.75
C VAL A 29 3.79 4.82 -1.54
N MET A 30 3.91 3.64 -0.95
CA MET A 30 3.21 3.24 0.27
C MET A 30 4.21 3.12 1.43
N CYS A 31 3.95 3.83 2.54
CA CYS A 31 4.84 3.84 3.71
C CYS A 31 4.43 2.84 4.81
N THR A 32 5.40 2.32 5.56
CA THR A 32 5.24 1.28 6.60
C THR A 32 4.76 1.82 7.96
N PHE A 33 5.57 2.65 8.63
CA PHE A 33 5.33 3.05 10.05
C PHE A 33 4.22 4.09 10.23
N LYS A 34 4.06 4.99 9.27
CA LYS A 34 2.95 5.94 9.23
C LYS A 34 2.32 5.74 7.87
N PHE A 35 1.33 4.86 7.81
CA PHE A 35 0.75 4.54 6.52
C PHE A 35 0.30 5.81 5.81
N ALA A 36 0.85 5.96 4.62
CA ALA A 36 0.61 7.07 3.73
C ALA A 36 0.78 6.55 2.32
N MET A 37 -0.15 6.93 1.47
CA MET A 37 -0.05 6.76 0.03
C MET A 37 0.41 8.09 -0.55
N LEU A 38 1.67 8.16 -0.98
CA LEU A 38 2.32 9.38 -1.45
C LEU A 38 2.50 9.28 -2.97
N PRO A 39 1.79 10.11 -3.77
CA PRO A 39 1.95 10.10 -5.21
C PRO A 39 3.35 10.59 -5.59
N ILE A 40 3.88 10.04 -6.68
CA ILE A 40 5.11 10.52 -7.28
C ILE A 40 4.78 11.48 -8.42
N VAL A 41 5.10 12.75 -8.24
CA VAL A 41 4.78 13.81 -9.18
C VAL A 41 6.07 14.47 -9.64
N SER A 42 6.29 14.53 -10.96
CA SER A 42 7.47 15.17 -11.57
C SER A 42 8.80 14.69 -10.97
N GLY A 43 8.95 13.38 -10.81
CA GLY A 43 10.18 12.77 -10.29
C GLY A 43 10.37 12.89 -8.77
N LYS A 44 9.37 13.40 -8.03
CA LYS A 44 9.47 13.62 -6.58
C LYS A 44 8.30 12.98 -5.83
N ILE A 45 8.60 12.41 -4.66
CA ILE A 45 7.58 11.86 -3.77
C ILE A 45 6.91 13.02 -3.03
N SER A 46 5.58 13.09 -3.14
CA SER A 46 4.78 14.09 -2.43
C SER A 46 4.97 13.99 -0.91
N SER A 47 4.94 15.13 -0.22
CA SER A 47 4.81 15.17 1.25
C SER A 47 3.37 14.99 1.73
N LYS A 48 2.40 15.11 0.83
CA LYS A 48 0.97 15.01 1.11
C LYS A 48 0.44 13.64 0.69
N ALA A 49 -0.13 12.93 1.66
CA ALA A 49 -0.83 11.67 1.41
C ALA A 49 -2.16 11.91 0.67
N ILE A 50 -2.49 11.01 -0.24
CA ILE A 50 -3.76 11.02 -0.97
C ILE A 50 -4.81 10.10 -0.32
N SER A 51 -4.38 9.10 0.44
CA SER A 51 -5.28 8.24 1.20
C SER A 51 -5.83 8.97 2.43
N ARG A 52 -7.14 8.87 2.66
CA ARG A 52 -7.79 9.35 3.89
C ARG A 52 -7.88 8.26 4.96
N VAL A 53 -7.50 7.03 4.62
CA VAL A 53 -7.38 5.93 5.58
C VAL A 53 -6.09 6.06 6.39
N HIS A 54 -6.18 5.78 7.70
CA HIS A 54 -5.05 5.87 8.62
C HIS A 54 -4.91 4.61 9.45
N PHE A 55 -3.67 4.14 9.62
CA PHE A 55 -3.34 3.10 10.58
C PHE A 55 -1.93 3.28 11.14
N LYS A 56 -1.78 2.89 12.41
CA LYS A 56 -0.67 3.29 13.28
C LYS A 56 0.63 2.53 13.02
N ASN A 57 0.53 1.29 12.56
CA ASN A 57 1.65 0.43 12.19
C ASN A 57 1.14 -0.52 11.11
N TYR A 58 1.85 -0.58 9.99
CA TYR A 58 1.52 -1.50 8.92
C TYR A 58 2.76 -2.13 8.36
N PHE A 59 2.73 -3.45 8.41
CA PHE A 59 3.70 -4.29 7.75
C PHE A 59 2.92 -5.15 6.77
N SER A 60 3.37 -5.08 5.53
CA SER A 60 2.81 -5.88 4.45
C SER A 60 3.94 -6.43 3.63
N ALA A 61 3.82 -7.72 3.34
CA ALA A 61 4.69 -8.41 2.40
C ALA A 61 4.32 -8.11 0.94
N SER A 62 3.09 -7.68 0.66
CA SER A 62 2.60 -7.47 -0.70
C SER A 62 1.46 -6.44 -0.78
N ALA A 63 1.48 -5.67 -1.87
CA ALA A 63 0.40 -4.78 -2.26
C ALA A 63 0.15 -4.93 -3.77
N SER A 64 -1.12 -4.86 -4.16
CA SER A 64 -1.56 -4.85 -5.55
C SER A 64 -2.76 -3.92 -5.73
N VAL A 65 -3.08 -3.62 -6.99
CA VAL A 65 -4.29 -2.88 -7.37
C VAL A 65 -5.12 -3.77 -8.27
N ASP A 66 -6.39 -3.94 -7.96
CA ASP A 66 -7.31 -4.72 -8.80
C ASP A 66 -7.83 -3.90 -10.00
N ASN A 67 -8.64 -4.53 -10.85
CA ASN A 67 -9.22 -3.88 -12.04
C ASN A 67 -10.25 -2.79 -11.74
N LEU A 68 -10.74 -2.70 -10.49
CA LEU A 68 -11.66 -1.67 -10.04
C LEU A 68 -10.93 -0.49 -9.39
N GLY A 69 -9.61 -0.58 -9.24
CA GLY A 69 -8.80 0.42 -8.55
C GLY A 69 -8.75 0.21 -7.03
N ASN A 70 -9.23 -0.89 -6.48
CA ASN A 70 -9.04 -1.15 -5.06
C ASN A 70 -7.60 -1.56 -4.80
N VAL A 71 -7.03 -1.07 -3.70
CA VAL A 71 -5.69 -1.42 -3.26
C VAL A 71 -5.81 -2.59 -2.30
N ILE A 72 -5.25 -3.74 -2.69
CA ILE A 72 -5.27 -4.99 -1.92
C ILE A 72 -3.91 -5.18 -1.29
N MET A 73 -3.89 -5.47 0.00
CA MET A 73 -2.66 -5.59 0.76
C MET A 73 -2.73 -6.76 1.74
N ALA A 74 -1.67 -7.54 1.84
CA ALA A 74 -1.56 -8.57 2.88
C ALA A 74 -0.89 -7.98 4.14
N SER A 75 -1.50 -8.14 5.31
CA SER A 75 -0.93 -7.70 6.59
C SER A 75 -1.17 -8.73 7.68
N GLY A 76 -0.15 -9.53 8.00
CA GLY A 76 -0.28 -10.67 8.91
C GLY A 76 -1.36 -11.65 8.41
N ALA A 77 -2.28 -12.03 9.29
CA ALA A 77 -3.42 -12.90 8.98
C ALA A 77 -4.65 -12.15 8.40
N LYS A 78 -4.42 -11.00 7.75
CA LYS A 78 -5.50 -10.16 7.20
C LYS A 78 -5.17 -9.71 5.80
N ILE A 79 -6.18 -9.69 4.94
CA ILE A 79 -6.18 -8.92 3.70
C ILE A 79 -6.87 -7.61 3.99
N ILE A 80 -6.20 -6.51 3.64
CA ILE A 80 -6.74 -5.16 3.70
C ILE A 80 -7.10 -4.77 2.28
N VAL A 81 -8.32 -4.26 2.10
CA VAL A 81 -8.79 -3.69 0.84
C VAL A 81 -9.10 -2.23 1.09
N ILE A 82 -8.40 -1.33 0.41
CA ILE A 82 -8.74 0.09 0.37
C ILE A 82 -9.52 0.32 -0.93
N ASP A 83 -10.65 0.99 -0.85
CA ASP A 83 -11.46 1.24 -2.04
C ASP A 83 -10.76 2.20 -3.03
N ALA A 84 -11.24 2.25 -4.27
CA ALA A 84 -10.66 3.10 -5.31
C ALA A 84 -10.65 4.61 -4.95
N SER A 85 -11.55 5.06 -4.07
CA SER A 85 -11.57 6.45 -3.58
C SER A 85 -10.47 6.75 -2.56
N LEU A 86 -9.81 5.71 -2.03
CA LEU A 86 -8.80 5.78 -0.97
C LEU A 86 -9.36 6.36 0.34
N GLU A 87 -10.68 6.28 0.54
CA GLU A 87 -11.38 6.81 1.70
C GLU A 87 -11.85 5.73 2.66
N ARG A 88 -12.05 4.50 2.16
CA ARG A 88 -12.60 3.39 2.94
C ARG A 88 -11.65 2.21 2.94
N MET A 89 -11.73 1.44 4.01
CA MET A 89 -10.92 0.26 4.21
C MET A 89 -11.77 -0.88 4.74
N PHE A 90 -11.55 -2.06 4.19
CA PHE A 90 -12.11 -3.32 4.62
C PHE A 90 -10.99 -4.25 5.07
N LYS A 91 -11.28 -5.08 6.06
CA LYS A 91 -10.35 -6.09 6.57
C LYS A 91 -11.01 -7.45 6.45
N ILE A 92 -10.34 -8.36 5.76
CA ILE A 92 -10.76 -9.74 5.57
C ILE A 92 -9.78 -10.59 6.37
N CYS A 93 -10.26 -11.34 7.35
CA CYS A 93 -9.44 -12.30 8.09
C CYS A 93 -9.17 -13.51 7.20
N THR A 94 -7.92 -13.96 7.12
CA THR A 94 -7.50 -15.06 6.24
C THR A 94 -7.31 -16.38 6.95
N ASP A 95 -7.75 -16.49 8.22
CA ASP A 95 -7.69 -17.64 9.13
C ASP A 95 -7.10 -18.92 8.51
N MET A 96 -5.76 -19.02 8.54
CA MET A 96 -5.02 -20.24 8.19
C MET A 96 -4.39 -20.85 9.45
N GLN A 97 -5.15 -20.90 10.56
CA GLN A 97 -5.19 -21.93 11.61
C GLN A 97 -5.91 -21.40 12.86
N GLU A 98 -7.01 -22.09 13.18
CA GLU A 98 -7.56 -22.43 14.50
C GLU A 98 -7.70 -21.32 15.55
N CYS A 99 -8.95 -21.18 16.02
CA CYS A 99 -9.25 -20.95 17.42
C CYS A 99 -8.46 -21.93 18.31
N TYR A 100 -7.17 -21.68 18.55
CA TYR A 100 -6.53 -22.13 19.77
C TYR A 100 -7.15 -21.30 20.88
N CYS A 101 -8.28 -21.81 21.37
CA CYS A 101 -8.68 -21.61 22.75
C CYS A 101 -7.46 -22.00 23.62
N HIS A 102 -6.66 -21.02 24.00
CA HIS A 102 -6.09 -21.07 25.34
C HIS A 102 -7.14 -20.51 26.28
N SER A 103 -8.03 -21.42 26.64
CA SER A 103 -8.77 -21.43 27.90
C SER A 103 -7.79 -21.30 29.08
N CYS A 104 -8.30 -20.63 30.13
CA CYS A 104 -7.73 -20.38 31.46
C CYS A 104 -6.91 -19.11 31.61
#